data_AF-A0A061D3Y0-F1
#
_entry.id   AF-A0A061D3Y0-F1
#
_cell.length_a   1.000
_cell.length_b   1.000
_cell.length_c   1.000
_cell.angle_alpha   90.00
_cell.angle_beta   90.00
_cell.angle_gamma   90.00
#
_symmetry.space_group_name_H-M   'P 1'
#
loop_
_entity.id
_entity.type
_entity.pdbx_description
1 polymer ?
#
loop_
_entity_poly.entity_id
_entity_poly.type
_entity_poly.pdbx_seq_one_letter_code
_entity_poly.pdbx_strand_id
1 'polypeptide(L)'
;MQSCGVTYPSDELFKPETPKLYYADGGPQFGREIVLMIAAPYVLDPPNCFDQVSVNGELKDLSEMSKSLIASASDHFVILKFNSELIGPYETLRYMPPLECRCVTKVVVLSAIQIENYYSK
;
A
#
# COMPACT_ATOMS: atom_id res chain seq x y z
N MET A 1 15.76 -15.97 -2.96
CA MET A 1 14.34 -15.65 -3.22
C MET A 1 14.31 -14.25 -3.83
N GLN A 2 13.94 -14.12 -5.11
CA GLN A 2 13.80 -12.83 -5.79
C GLN A 2 12.30 -12.58 -5.88
N SER A 3 11.73 -11.82 -4.95
CA SER A 3 10.28 -11.54 -4.93
C SER A 3 10.01 -10.08 -4.61
N CYS A 4 8.92 -9.58 -5.21
CA CYS A 4 8.28 -8.34 -4.85
C CYS A 4 6.86 -8.72 -4.42
N GLY A 5 6.49 -8.43 -3.18
CA GLY A 5 5.21 -8.87 -2.64
C GLY A 5 4.95 -8.34 -1.24
N VAL A 6 3.69 -8.48 -0.83
CA VAL A 6 3.21 -8.06 0.49
C VAL A 6 3.52 -9.13 1.52
N THR A 7 4.07 -8.72 2.66
CA THR A 7 4.19 -9.54 3.86
C THR A 7 3.47 -8.86 5.02
N TYR A 8 2.82 -9.64 5.87
CA TYR A 8 2.14 -9.14 7.06
C TYR A 8 2.95 -9.50 8.31
N PRO A 9 2.87 -8.71 9.39
CA PRO A 9 3.55 -9.03 10.66
C PRO A 9 3.11 -10.37 11.28
N SER A 10 1.98 -10.93 10.81
CA SER A 10 1.33 -12.13 11.36
C SER A 10 1.21 -13.33 10.41
N ASP A 11 1.63 -13.23 9.14
CA ASP A 11 1.47 -14.31 8.14
C ASP A 11 2.81 -14.82 7.58
N GLU A 12 2.84 -16.10 7.20
CA GLU A 12 3.93 -16.70 6.43
C GLU A 12 3.99 -16.11 5.00
N LEU A 13 5.16 -15.55 4.68
CA LEU A 13 5.69 -15.08 3.39
C LEU A 13 4.77 -15.01 2.16
N PHE A 14 4.60 -13.77 1.68
CA PHE A 14 4.27 -13.37 0.30
C PHE A 14 3.01 -14.00 -0.32
N LYS A 15 1.85 -13.40 -0.05
CA LYS A 15 0.64 -13.66 -0.84
C LYS A 15 0.43 -12.54 -1.87
N PRO A 16 0.12 -12.88 -3.13
CA PRO A 16 -0.22 -11.90 -4.18
C PRO A 16 -1.65 -11.36 -4.06
N GLU A 17 -2.33 -11.61 -2.94
CA GLU A 17 -3.70 -11.15 -2.72
C GLU A 17 -3.75 -9.63 -2.45
N THR A 18 -4.78 -8.96 -2.95
CA THR A 18 -5.06 -7.53 -2.71
C THR A 18 -5.30 -7.27 -1.21
N PRO A 19 -4.41 -6.56 -0.49
CA PRO A 19 -4.67 -6.19 0.89
C PRO A 19 -5.86 -5.24 1.01
N LYS A 20 -6.82 -5.52 1.90
CA LYS A 20 -7.77 -4.50 2.37
C LYS A 20 -7.34 -4.01 3.73
N LEU A 21 -7.22 -2.69 3.93
CA LEU A 21 -6.92 -2.19 5.27
C LEU A 21 -8.09 -2.41 6.22
N TYR A 22 -9.30 -2.43 5.68
CA TYR A 22 -10.55 -2.61 6.41
C TYR A 22 -11.49 -3.62 5.76
N TYR A 23 -12.32 -4.27 6.57
CA TYR A 23 -13.53 -4.96 6.21
C TYR A 23 -14.59 -3.97 5.70
N ALA A 24 -15.61 -4.52 5.02
CA ALA A 24 -16.71 -3.73 4.50
C ALA A 24 -17.50 -2.97 5.60
N ASP A 25 -17.49 -3.48 6.83
CA ASP A 25 -18.13 -2.91 8.02
C ASP A 25 -17.25 -1.91 8.80
N GLY A 26 -16.03 -1.63 8.32
CA GLY A 26 -15.12 -0.66 8.94
C GLY A 26 -14.24 -1.22 10.07
N GLY A 27 -14.21 -2.54 10.30
CA GLY A 27 -13.17 -3.17 11.12
C GLY A 27 -11.87 -3.38 10.31
N PRO A 28 -10.66 -3.41 10.89
CA PRO A 28 -9.43 -3.64 10.11
C PRO A 28 -9.31 -5.10 9.62
N GLN A 29 -9.01 -5.33 8.33
CA GLN A 29 -8.84 -6.69 7.77
C GLN A 29 -7.40 -7.22 7.92
N PHE A 30 -6.40 -6.34 7.86
CA PHE A 30 -4.99 -6.65 8.15
C PHE A 30 -4.51 -5.86 9.37
N GLY A 31 -3.40 -6.31 9.98
CA GLY A 31 -2.73 -5.56 11.05
C GLY A 31 -2.47 -4.11 10.63
N ARG A 32 -2.29 -3.20 11.59
CA ARG A 32 -2.07 -1.75 11.37
C ARG A 32 -0.93 -1.42 10.38
N GLU A 33 -0.19 -2.38 9.87
CA GLU A 33 0.99 -2.21 9.03
C GLU A 33 0.99 -3.23 7.89
N ILE A 34 1.24 -2.74 6.68
CA ILE A 34 1.51 -3.53 5.46
C ILE A 34 2.99 -3.34 5.15
N VAL A 35 3.72 -4.43 4.91
CA VAL A 35 5.14 -4.36 4.53
C VAL A 35 5.31 -4.94 3.14
N LEU A 36 5.87 -4.17 2.22
CA LEU A 36 6.34 -4.60 0.91
C LEU A 36 7.84 -4.82 0.99
N MET A 37 8.31 -6.01 0.61
CA MET A 37 9.74 -6.23 0.41
C MET A 37 10.07 -6.20 -1.08
N ILE A 38 11.18 -5.53 -1.42
CA ILE A 38 11.65 -5.35 -2.78
C ILE A 38 13.05 -5.96 -2.88
N ALA A 39 13.18 -7.03 -3.67
CA ALA A 39 14.48 -7.60 -4.01
C ALA A 39 14.85 -7.24 -5.45
N ALA A 40 16.12 -6.91 -5.68
CA ALA A 40 16.63 -6.75 -7.04
C ALA A 40 16.39 -8.05 -7.86
N PRO A 41 16.05 -7.95 -9.16
CA PRO A 41 16.07 -6.75 -10.01
C PRO A 41 14.73 -5.99 -10.11
N TYR A 42 13.81 -6.18 -9.16
CA TYR A 42 12.49 -5.53 -9.17
C TYR A 42 12.53 -4.13 -8.60
N VAL A 43 11.68 -3.25 -9.12
CA VAL A 43 11.46 -1.89 -8.62
C VAL A 43 9.97 -1.63 -8.46
N LEU A 44 9.60 -0.70 -7.58
CA LEU A 44 8.23 -0.23 -7.48
C LEU A 44 7.95 0.85 -8.53
N ASP A 45 6.71 0.87 -9.00
CA ASP A 45 6.12 1.92 -9.81
C ASP A 45 4.82 2.39 -9.12
N PRO A 46 4.77 3.61 -8.57
CA PRO A 46 5.83 4.61 -8.58
C PRO A 46 7.07 4.24 -7.72
N PRO A 47 8.26 4.81 -8.02
CA PRO A 47 9.51 4.48 -7.31
C PRO A 47 9.45 4.70 -5.80
N ASN A 48 8.66 5.70 -5.37
CA ASN A 48 8.48 6.08 -3.97
C ASN A 48 7.14 5.57 -3.41
N CYS A 49 6.62 4.44 -3.89
CA CYS A 49 5.51 3.81 -3.20
C CYS A 49 5.92 3.51 -1.75
N PHE A 50 5.14 3.81 -0.70
CA PHE A 50 3.78 4.37 -0.67
C PHE A 50 3.71 5.88 -0.47
N ASP A 51 4.82 6.63 -0.44
CA ASP A 51 4.77 8.11 -0.39
C ASP A 51 3.96 8.68 -1.55
N GLN A 52 4.08 8.02 -2.72
CA GLN A 52 3.22 8.22 -3.87
C GLN A 52 2.53 6.93 -4.27
N VAL A 53 1.30 7.02 -4.76
CA VAL A 53 0.50 5.87 -5.19
C VAL A 53 -0.22 6.21 -6.49
N SER A 54 -0.46 5.20 -7.31
CA SER A 54 -1.31 5.33 -8.49
C SER A 54 -2.77 5.17 -8.08
N VAL A 55 -3.62 6.11 -8.46
CA VAL A 55 -5.05 6.09 -8.21
C VAL A 55 -5.76 6.35 -9.52
N ASN A 56 -6.45 5.34 -10.07
CA ASN A 56 -7.01 5.39 -11.43
C ASN A 56 -5.98 5.73 -12.52
N GLY A 57 -4.72 5.33 -12.33
CA GLY A 57 -3.63 5.64 -13.27
C GLY A 57 -3.02 7.04 -13.13
N GLU A 58 -3.51 7.85 -12.18
CA GLU A 58 -2.90 9.13 -11.82
C GLU A 58 -1.99 8.98 -10.60
N LEU A 59 -0.82 9.61 -10.63
CA LEU A 59 0.08 9.67 -9.49
C LEU A 59 -0.46 10.65 -8.44
N LYS A 60 -0.58 10.19 -7.18
CA LYS A 60 -1.05 10.99 -6.05
C LYS A 60 -0.11 10.84 -4.86
N ASP A 61 0.08 11.92 -4.12
CA ASP A 61 0.83 11.90 -2.87
C ASP A 61 -0.06 11.38 -1.74
N LEU A 62 0.41 10.35 -1.04
CA LEU A 62 -0.36 9.69 0.02
C LEU A 62 -0.70 10.65 1.15
N SER A 63 0.26 11.51 1.53
CA SER A 63 0.09 12.49 2.62
C SER A 63 -0.96 13.56 2.33
N GLU A 64 -1.23 13.84 1.04
CA GLU A 64 -2.31 14.74 0.64
C GLU A 64 -3.67 14.06 0.73
N MET A 65 -3.74 12.78 0.37
CA MET A 65 -4.96 11.98 0.39
C MET A 65 -5.37 11.57 1.81
N SER A 66 -4.42 11.12 2.62
CA SER A 66 -4.67 10.52 3.92
C SER A 66 -3.59 10.91 4.94
N LYS A 67 -4.03 11.42 6.09
CA LYS A 67 -3.24 11.69 7.29
C LYS A 67 -3.09 10.44 8.16
N SER A 68 -4.07 9.54 8.08
CA SER A 68 -4.07 8.30 8.86
C SER A 68 -3.24 7.19 8.23
N LEU A 69 -2.81 7.34 6.98
CA LEU A 69 -1.83 6.47 6.33
C LEU A 69 -0.44 7.09 6.35
N ILE A 70 0.52 6.36 6.92
CA ILE A 70 1.90 6.78 7.07
C ILE A 70 2.77 5.80 6.28
N ALA A 71 3.42 6.30 5.23
CA ALA A 71 4.44 5.56 4.50
C ALA A 71 5.82 5.72 5.15
N SER A 72 6.62 4.66 5.08
CA SER A 72 8.03 4.68 5.43
C SER A 72 8.79 3.75 4.48
N ALA A 73 9.85 4.24 3.86
CA ALA A 73 10.65 3.49 2.91
C ALA A 73 12.07 3.25 3.45
N SER A 74 12.64 2.11 3.08
CA SER A 74 14.03 1.72 3.29
C SER A 74 14.55 1.08 2.00
N ASP A 75 15.85 0.81 1.91
CA ASP A 75 16.48 0.28 0.69
C ASP A 75 15.88 -1.04 0.18
N HIS A 76 15.26 -1.83 1.07
CA HIS A 76 14.75 -3.17 0.75
C HIS A 76 13.28 -3.38 1.08
N PHE A 77 12.64 -2.43 1.76
CA PHE A 77 11.24 -2.57 2.15
C PHE A 77 10.54 -1.23 2.25
N VAL A 78 9.23 -1.27 2.05
CA VAL A 78 8.33 -0.14 2.21
C VAL A 78 7.22 -0.58 3.16
N ILE A 79 6.90 0.26 4.13
CA ILE A 79 5.85 0.03 5.11
C ILE A 79 4.76 1.06 4.87
N LEU A 80 3.51 0.60 4.81
CA LEU A 80 2.33 1.43 4.97
C LEU A 80 1.70 1.15 6.32
N LYS A 81 1.70 2.14 7.19
CA LYS A 81 1.09 2.06 8.50
C LYS A 81 -0.21 2.84 8.54
N PHE A 82 -1.24 2.23 9.09
CA PHE A 82 -2.48 2.86 9.45
C PHE A 82 -2.46 3.30 10.93
N ASN A 83 -2.73 4.57 11.18
CA ASN A 83 -2.89 5.16 12.50
C ASN A 83 -4.28 5.83 12.65
N SER A 84 -5.18 5.15 13.37
CA SER A 84 -6.55 5.64 13.61
C SER A 84 -6.63 6.94 14.38
N GLU A 85 -5.61 7.27 15.18
CA GLU A 85 -5.58 8.51 15.95
C GLU A 85 -5.34 9.75 15.07
N LEU A 86 -4.89 9.53 13.83
CA LEU A 86 -4.58 10.61 12.87
C LEU A 86 -5.66 10.78 11.79
N ILE A 87 -6.81 10.09 11.90
CA ILE A 87 -7.91 10.26 10.95
C ILE A 87 -8.32 11.73 10.93
N GLY A 88 -8.18 12.36 9.77
CA GLY A 88 -8.50 13.77 9.60
C GLY A 88 -10.01 14.04 9.71
N PRO A 89 -10.41 15.27 10.08
CA PRO A 89 -11.84 15.65 10.23
C PRO A 89 -12.67 15.57 8.93
N TYR A 90 -12.03 15.34 7.79
CA TYR A 90 -12.67 15.18 6.47
C TYR A 90 -12.33 13.85 5.81
N GLU A 91 -11.63 12.96 6.51
CA GLU A 91 -11.36 11.64 5.98
C GLU A 91 -12.55 10.73 6.18
N THR A 92 -12.93 10.04 5.12
CA THR A 92 -13.97 9.02 5.14
C THR A 92 -13.40 7.72 4.63
N LEU A 93 -13.99 6.60 5.08
CA LEU A 93 -13.61 5.29 4.58
C LEU A 93 -13.99 5.19 3.10
N ARG A 94 -12.98 5.07 2.23
CA ARG A 94 -13.11 4.90 0.79
C ARG A 94 -12.87 3.45 0.41
N TYR A 95 -13.83 2.87 -0.30
CA TYR A 95 -13.74 1.51 -0.82
C TYR A 95 -13.04 1.46 -2.19
N MET A 96 -13.21 2.52 -2.99
CA MET A 96 -12.64 2.68 -4.33
C MET A 96 -12.40 4.17 -4.62
N PRO A 97 -11.55 4.52 -5.60
CA PRO A 97 -10.59 3.63 -6.28
C PRO A 97 -9.47 3.13 -5.34
N PRO A 98 -8.88 1.94 -5.58
CA PRO A 98 -7.79 1.44 -4.74
C PRO A 98 -6.52 2.27 -4.91
N LEU A 99 -5.69 2.30 -3.87
CA LEU A 99 -4.31 2.78 -3.99
C LEU A 99 -3.49 1.68 -4.66
N GLU A 100 -2.80 1.99 -5.73
CA GLU A 100 -2.05 0.99 -6.50
C GLU A 100 -0.56 1.30 -6.49
N CYS A 101 0.23 0.26 -6.24
CA CYS A 101 1.66 0.21 -6.51
C CYS A 101 1.96 -1.01 -7.37
N ARG A 102 2.89 -0.90 -8.30
CA ARG A 102 3.24 -1.98 -9.21
C ARG A 102 4.65 -2.46 -8.94
N CYS A 103 4.83 -3.77 -8.91
CA CYS A 103 6.16 -4.36 -9.00
C CYS A 103 6.50 -4.52 -10.47
N VAL A 104 7.55 -3.84 -10.92
CA VAL A 104 7.98 -3.88 -12.31
C VAL A 104 9.43 -4.34 -12.39
N THR A 105 9.76 -4.99 -13.49
CA THR A 105 11.14 -5.08 -13.98
C THR A 105 11.37 -3.94 -14.97
N LYS A 106 12.62 -3.74 -15.40
CA LYS A 106 12.95 -2.75 -16.45
C LYS A 106 12.14 -2.89 -17.75
N VAL A 107 11.48 -4.03 -17.98
CA VAL A 107 10.85 -4.37 -19.26
C VAL A 107 9.35 -4.67 -19.10
N VAL A 108 8.90 -5.17 -17.94
CA VAL A 108 7.52 -5.70 -17.77
C VAL A 108 6.99 -5.44 -16.36
N VAL A 109 5.69 -5.11 -16.25
CA VAL A 109 4.93 -5.11 -14.99
C VAL A 109 4.64 -6.54 -14.56
N LEU A 110 5.08 -6.93 -13.36
CA LEU A 110 4.92 -8.30 -12.86
C LEU A 110 3.67 -8.47 -12.01
N SER A 111 3.38 -7.50 -11.16
CA SER A 111 2.21 -7.53 -10.28
C SER A 111 1.78 -6.12 -9.90
N ALA A 112 0.52 -5.98 -9.54
CA ALA A 112 -0.03 -4.79 -8.91
C ALA A 112 -0.42 -5.14 -7.47
N ILE A 113 0.00 -4.31 -6.54
CA ILE A 113 -0.43 -4.27 -5.15
C ILE A 113 -1.50 -3.19 -5.07
N GLN A 114 -2.71 -3.60 -4.74
CA GLN A 114 -3.83 -2.70 -4.58
C GLN A 114 -4.21 -2.65 -3.10
N ILE A 115 -4.49 -1.47 -2.57
CA ILE A 115 -4.99 -1.28 -1.22
C ILE A 115 -6.40 -0.73 -1.31
N GLU A 116 -7.33 -1.50 -0.79
CA GLU A 116 -8.74 -1.13 -0.68
C GLU A 116 -9.10 -0.73 0.75
N ASN A 117 -10.24 -0.05 0.87
CA ASN A 117 -10.88 0.30 2.13
C ASN A 117 -9.96 1.12 3.03
N TYR A 118 -9.69 2.37 2.67
CA TYR A 118 -8.78 3.24 3.41
C TYR A 118 -9.42 4.60 3.71
N TYR A 119 -8.95 5.28 4.76
CA TYR A 119 -9.43 6.63 5.08
C TYR A 119 -8.72 7.67 4.20
N SER A 120 -9.49 8.52 3.54
CA SER A 120 -8.97 9.61 2.71
C SER A 120 -9.95 10.76 2.66
N LYS A 121 -9.42 11.97 2.46
CA LYS A 121 -10.22 13.17 2.12
C LYS A 121 -10.98 12.93 0.83
#